data_AF-A0A6G8C5Q9-F1
#
_entry.id   AF-A0A6G8C5Q9-F1
#
_cell.length_a   1.000
_cell.length_b   1.000
_cell.length_c   1.000
_cell.angle_alpha   90.00
_cell.angle_beta   90.00
_cell.angle_gamma   90.00
#
_symmetry.space_group_name_H-M   'P 1'
#
loop_
_entity.id
_entity.type
_entity.pdbx_description
1 polymer ?
#
loop_
_entity_poly.entity_id
_entity_poly.type
_entity_poly.pdbx_seq_one_letter_code
_entity_poly.pdbx_strand_id
1 'polypeptide(L)'
;MENQPTESQSMMFCHGCAKPLHVSAVTCPSCGAPQRKSAASTVDESEKNKVIAGVLALLLGGFGIHKFYTGAWGWGIVYIVLCWTYVPALVALVEGIRYLVLSKEDFSRKAAAMNGPFAWLW
;
A
#
# COMPACT_ATOMS: atom_id res chain seq x y z
N MET A 1 -25.88 17.29 33.67
CA MET A 1 -25.97 17.25 32.20
C MET A 1 -24.71 16.56 31.74
N GLU A 2 -24.79 15.23 31.63
CA GLU A 2 -23.72 14.30 31.24
C GLU A 2 -23.00 14.75 29.95
N ASN A 3 -21.66 14.79 30.01
CA ASN A 3 -20.83 14.77 28.81
C ASN A 3 -20.49 13.30 28.50
N GLN A 4 -21.23 12.68 27.58
CA GLN A 4 -20.82 11.43 26.95
C GLN A 4 -19.88 11.74 25.77
N PRO A 5 -18.70 11.12 25.70
CA PRO A 5 -18.10 10.75 24.42
C PRO A 5 -18.58 9.34 24.08
N THR A 6 -19.50 9.26 23.13
CA THR A 6 -19.87 8.03 22.42
C THR A 6 -18.70 7.55 21.56
N GLU A 7 -17.71 6.89 22.18
CA GLU A 7 -16.70 6.11 21.47
C GLU A 7 -17.09 4.63 21.61
N SER A 8 -17.40 3.99 20.48
CA SER A 8 -17.70 2.56 20.45
C SER A 8 -16.51 1.78 21.02
N GLN A 9 -16.64 1.34 22.27
CA GLN A 9 -15.68 0.48 22.96
C GLN A 9 -15.67 -0.90 22.29
N SER A 10 -15.06 -0.98 21.11
CA SER A 10 -14.78 -2.26 20.47
C SER A 10 -13.74 -2.95 21.34
N MET A 11 -14.18 -3.94 22.09
CA MET A 11 -13.30 -4.86 22.79
C MET A 11 -12.98 -6.00 21.84
N MET A 12 -11.72 -6.41 21.80
CA MET A 12 -11.30 -7.67 21.18
C MET A 12 -10.83 -8.63 22.26
N PHE A 13 -10.80 -9.92 21.96
CA PHE A 13 -10.22 -10.90 22.86
C PHE A 13 -8.75 -11.11 22.52
N CYS A 14 -7.91 -11.19 23.55
CA CYS A 14 -6.49 -11.48 23.37
C CYS A 14 -6.28 -12.87 22.74
N HIS A 15 -5.50 -12.98 21.67
CA HIS A 15 -5.25 -14.27 20.98
C HIS A 15 -4.45 -15.29 21.82
N GLY A 16 -3.70 -14.85 22.83
CA GLY A 16 -2.92 -15.74 23.70
C GLY A 16 -3.70 -16.31 24.89
N CYS A 17 -4.42 -15.44 25.63
CA CYS A 17 -5.11 -15.82 26.87
C CYS A 17 -6.62 -15.60 26.88
N ALA A 18 -7.22 -15.20 25.75
CA ALA A 18 -8.65 -15.00 25.56
C ALA A 18 -9.34 -14.01 26.53
N LYS A 19 -8.58 -13.12 27.17
CA LYS A 19 -9.16 -12.07 28.03
C LYS A 19 -9.64 -10.88 27.19
N PRO A 20 -10.74 -10.21 27.59
CA PRO A 20 -11.20 -9.01 26.91
C PRO A 20 -10.13 -7.92 27.02
N LEU A 21 -9.90 -7.24 25.90
CA LEU A 21 -8.87 -6.23 25.74
C LEU A 21 -9.40 -5.10 24.88
N HIS A 22 -8.97 -3.89 25.17
CA HIS A 22 -9.26 -2.75 24.30
C HIS A 22 -8.59 -2.92 22.93
N VAL A 23 -9.27 -2.55 21.84
CA VAL A 23 -8.72 -2.66 20.46
C VAL A 23 -7.41 -1.90 20.23
N SER A 24 -7.11 -0.89 21.04
CA SER A 24 -5.86 -0.12 20.91
C SER A 24 -4.67 -0.75 21.62
N ALA A 25 -4.86 -1.81 22.41
CA ALA A 25 -3.79 -2.41 23.21
C ALA A 25 -2.81 -3.18 22.32
N VAL A 26 -1.55 -2.75 22.32
CA VAL A 26 -0.46 -3.36 21.55
C VAL A 26 0.05 -4.66 22.18
N THR A 27 -0.08 -4.79 23.50
CA THR A 27 0.33 -5.97 24.25
C THR A 27 -0.72 -6.29 25.29
N CYS A 28 -1.03 -7.58 25.47
CA CYS A 28 -1.94 -7.99 26.52
C CYS A 28 -1.28 -7.85 27.91
N PRO A 29 -1.85 -7.08 28.85
CA PRO A 29 -1.27 -6.93 30.19
C PRO A 29 -1.40 -8.19 31.05
N SER A 30 -2.25 -9.15 30.65
CA SER A 30 -2.46 -10.38 31.41
C SER A 30 -1.52 -11.53 31.04
N CYS A 31 -1.08 -11.63 29.79
CA CYS A 31 -0.22 -12.73 29.34
C CYS A 31 1.03 -12.28 28.57
N GLY A 32 1.16 -10.98 28.27
CA GLY A 32 2.30 -10.45 27.52
C GLY A 32 2.27 -10.74 26.02
N ALA A 33 1.27 -11.47 25.50
CA ALA A 33 1.19 -11.72 24.07
C ALA A 33 1.02 -10.40 23.29
N PRO A 34 1.86 -10.11 22.29
CA PRO A 34 1.68 -8.95 21.43
C PRO A 34 0.35 -9.10 20.68
N GLN A 35 -0.51 -8.08 20.77
CA GLN A 35 -1.74 -8.05 20.00
C GLN A 35 -1.48 -7.27 18.72
N ARG A 36 -1.79 -7.92 17.61
CA ARG A 36 -1.67 -7.34 16.28
C ARG A 36 -2.65 -6.16 16.25
N LYS A 37 -2.17 -4.94 15.98
CA LYS A 37 -3.10 -3.90 15.53
C LYS A 37 -3.71 -4.46 14.25
N SER A 38 -4.98 -4.83 14.28
CA SER A 38 -5.75 -5.06 13.07
C SER A 38 -5.97 -3.69 12.43
N ALA A 39 -4.89 -3.10 11.90
CA ALA A 39 -4.99 -2.13 10.83
C ALA A 39 -5.75 -2.88 9.73
N ALA A 40 -6.94 -2.38 9.46
CA ALA A 40 -7.89 -2.97 8.54
C ALA A 40 -7.18 -3.51 7.29
N SER A 41 -7.53 -4.74 6.95
CA SER A 41 -7.30 -5.45 5.70
C SER A 41 -7.04 -4.53 4.50
N THR A 42 -5.78 -4.14 4.30
CA THR A 42 -5.24 -3.87 2.97
C THR A 42 -4.08 -4.81 2.84
N VAL A 43 -4.28 -5.81 1.99
CA VAL A 43 -3.28 -6.68 1.36
C VAL A 43 -1.88 -6.12 1.57
N ASP A 44 -1.16 -6.72 2.52
CA ASP A 44 0.29 -6.72 2.61
C ASP A 44 0.98 -5.53 1.91
N GLU A 45 0.93 -4.35 2.55
CA GLU A 45 1.91 -3.28 2.33
C GLU A 45 3.26 -3.72 2.95
N SER A 46 3.65 -4.97 2.71
CA SER A 46 4.99 -5.46 2.98
C SER A 46 5.88 -4.81 1.95
N GLU A 47 6.64 -3.81 2.42
CA GLU A 47 7.84 -3.30 1.77
C GLU A 47 7.81 -3.44 0.24
N LYS A 48 6.89 -2.74 -0.44
CA LYS A 48 6.88 -2.71 -1.90
C LYS A 48 8.25 -2.19 -2.32
N ASN A 49 9.12 -3.13 -2.68
CA ASN A 49 10.51 -2.81 -2.89
C ASN A 49 10.55 -1.89 -4.09
N LYS A 50 10.91 -0.61 -3.84
CA LYS A 50 11.13 0.43 -4.84
C LYS A 50 11.93 -0.09 -6.04
N VAL A 51 12.90 -0.96 -5.76
CA VAL A 51 13.72 -1.64 -6.77
C VAL A 51 12.89 -2.56 -7.66
N ILE A 52 11.98 -3.36 -7.10
CA ILE A 52 11.07 -4.22 -7.88
C ILE A 52 10.16 -3.35 -8.75
N ALA A 53 9.57 -2.29 -8.20
CA ALA A 53 8.73 -1.37 -8.96
C ALA A 53 9.50 -0.71 -10.13
N GLY A 54 10.75 -0.28 -9.90
CA GLY A 54 11.62 0.28 -10.93
C GLY A 54 12.05 -0.75 -11.99
N VAL A 55 12.46 -1.95 -11.57
CA VAL A 55 12.86 -3.03 -12.50
C VAL A 55 11.67 -3.51 -13.35
N LEU A 56 10.48 -3.62 -12.75
CA LEU A 56 9.27 -3.97 -13.47
C LEU A 56 8.87 -2.87 -14.47
N ALA A 57 9.10 -1.60 -14.13
CA ALA A 57 8.90 -0.49 -15.07
C ALA A 57 9.93 -0.51 -16.22
N LEU A 58 11.17 -0.92 -15.98
CA LEU A 58 12.20 -1.00 -17.04
C LEU A 58 12.03 -2.20 -17.97
N LEU A 59 11.65 -3.37 -17.43
CA LEU A 59 11.53 -4.59 -18.24
C LEU A 59 10.13 -4.79 -18.81
N LEU A 60 9.08 -4.45 -18.05
CA LEU A 60 7.67 -4.68 -18.39
C LEU A 60 6.90 -3.36 -18.60
N GLY A 61 7.62 -2.23 -18.73
CA GLY A 61 7.04 -0.90 -18.84
C GLY A 61 6.14 -0.69 -20.05
N GLY A 62 6.50 -1.27 -21.20
CA GLY A 62 5.67 -1.23 -22.41
C GLY A 62 4.30 -1.87 -22.23
N PHE A 63 4.16 -2.80 -21.28
CA PHE A 63 2.91 -3.50 -20.96
C PHE A 63 2.13 -2.84 -19.82
N GLY A 64 2.71 -1.87 -19.10
CA GLY A 64 2.05 -1.16 -18.00
C GLY A 64 1.87 -1.97 -16.71
N ILE A 65 2.54 -3.11 -16.56
CA ILE A 65 2.38 -4.02 -15.41
C ILE A 65 2.88 -3.36 -14.11
N HIS A 66 3.83 -2.42 -14.20
CA HIS A 66 4.29 -1.63 -13.05
C HIS A 66 3.20 -0.72 -12.45
N LYS A 67 2.22 -0.29 -13.23
CA LYS A 67 1.05 0.47 -12.73
C LYS A 67 0.07 -0.41 -11.96
N PHE A 68 -0.09 -1.68 -12.36
CA PHE A 68 -0.84 -2.66 -11.58
C PHE A 68 -0.16 -2.96 -10.24
N TYR A 69 1.18 -3.05 -10.23
CA TYR A 69 1.94 -3.26 -8.98
C TYR A 69 1.80 -2.09 -7.98
N THR A 70 1.68 -0.87 -8.49
CA THR A 70 1.54 0.34 -7.66
C THR A 70 0.11 0.64 -7.21
N GLY A 71 -0.90 -0.11 -7.68
CA GLY A 71 -2.32 0.08 -7.32
C GLY A 71 -3.11 0.95 -8.31
N ALA A 72 -2.44 1.53 -9.31
CA ALA A 72 -3.05 2.38 -10.35
C ALA A 72 -3.56 1.53 -11.55
N TRP A 73 -4.50 0.63 -11.29
CA TRP A 73 -5.00 -0.34 -12.27
C TRP A 73 -5.63 0.28 -13.52
N GLY A 74 -6.27 1.46 -13.40
CA GLY A 74 -6.86 2.17 -14.54
C GLY A 74 -5.80 2.61 -15.56
N TRP A 75 -4.67 3.13 -15.08
CA TRP A 75 -3.53 3.46 -15.95
C TRP A 75 -2.87 2.21 -16.55
N GLY A 76 -2.84 1.10 -15.82
CA GLY A 76 -2.37 -0.18 -16.34
C GLY A 76 -3.17 -0.64 -17.58
N ILE A 77 -4.50 -0.51 -17.55
CA ILE A 77 -5.35 -0.84 -18.71
C ILE A 77 -5.06 0.08 -19.89
N VAL A 78 -4.92 1.39 -19.65
CA VAL A 78 -4.59 2.37 -20.71
C VAL A 78 -3.26 2.02 -21.38
N TYR A 79 -2.26 1.59 -20.60
CA TYR A 79 -0.96 1.17 -21.15
C TYR A 79 -1.06 -0.09 -22.00
N ILE A 80 -1.88 -1.07 -21.60
CA ILE A 80 -2.13 -2.28 -22.40
C ILE A 80 -2.79 -1.93 -23.73
N VAL A 81 -3.81 -1.07 -23.73
CA VAL A 81 -4.50 -0.64 -24.96
C VAL A 81 -3.59 0.18 -25.87
N LEU A 82 -2.69 0.99 -25.29
CA LEU A 82 -1.72 1.79 -26.04
C LEU A 82 -0.41 1.03 -26.35
N CYS A 83 -0.25 -0.23 -25.96
CA CYS A 83 1.00 -1.00 -26.09
C CYS A 83 1.52 -1.03 -27.54
N TRP A 84 0.63 -1.00 -28.54
CA TRP A 84 0.98 -0.97 -29.97
C TRP A 84 1.61 0.36 -30.45
N THR A 85 1.49 1.43 -29.67
CA THR A 85 2.02 2.77 -30.03
C THR A 85 3.45 3.02 -29.58
N TYR A 86 4.06 2.09 -28.82
CA TYR A 86 5.37 2.25 -28.15
C TYR A 86 5.49 3.44 -27.16
N VAL A 87 4.53 4.38 -27.15
CA VAL A 87 4.42 5.48 -26.20
C VAL A 87 4.46 5.00 -24.73
N PRO A 88 3.75 3.92 -24.35
CA PRO A 88 3.79 3.42 -22.97
C PRO A 88 5.20 3.01 -22.51
N ALA A 89 6.04 2.52 -23.43
CA ALA A 89 7.41 2.13 -23.11
C ALA A 89 8.30 3.34 -22.76
N LEU A 90 8.15 4.46 -23.47
CA LEU A 90 8.90 5.69 -23.17
C LEU A 90 8.46 6.30 -21.83
N VAL A 91 7.16 6.34 -21.57
CA VAL A 91 6.66 6.88 -20.29
C VAL A 91 7.07 5.98 -19.12
N ALA A 92 6.98 4.66 -19.28
CA ALA A 92 7.42 3.72 -18.26
C ALA A 92 8.94 3.77 -18.01
N LEU A 93 9.76 4.05 -19.02
CA LEU A 93 11.19 4.27 -18.85
C LEU A 93 11.47 5.48 -17.95
N VAL A 94 10.79 6.60 -18.19
CA VAL A 94 10.91 7.83 -17.38
C VAL A 94 10.43 7.58 -15.95
N GLU A 95 9.28 6.92 -15.77
CA GLU A 95 8.75 6.55 -14.45
C GLU A 95 9.69 5.58 -13.72
N GLY A 96 10.24 4.58 -14.40
CA GLY A 96 11.20 3.63 -13.84
C GLY A 96 12.46 4.32 -13.33
N ILE A 97 13.03 5.26 -14.09
CA ILE A 97 14.18 6.06 -13.65
C ILE A 97 13.82 6.91 -12.43
N ARG A 98 12.67 7.59 -12.45
CA ARG A 98 12.14 8.35 -11.29
C ARG A 98 12.02 7.48 -10.05
N TYR A 99 11.44 6.28 -10.21
CA TYR A 99 11.30 5.31 -9.14
C TYR A 99 12.65 4.80 -8.64
N LEU A 100 13.71 4.78 -9.43
CA LEU A 100 15.05 4.44 -8.94
C LEU A 100 15.73 5.60 -8.20
N VAL A 101 15.42 6.85 -8.54
CA VAL A 101 16.01 8.04 -7.91
C VAL A 101 15.31 8.44 -6.60
N LEU A 102 14.00 8.21 -6.46
CA LEU A 102 13.20 8.65 -5.29
C LEU A 102 13.59 7.93 -3.98
N SER A 103 13.83 8.57 -2.83
CA SER A 103 14.20 7.83 -1.59
C SER A 103 13.17 6.76 -1.20
N LYS A 104 13.60 5.66 -0.55
CA LYS A 104 12.70 4.55 -0.14
C LYS A 104 11.53 5.04 0.72
N GLU A 105 11.78 6.02 1.58
CA GLU A 105 10.79 6.62 2.49
C GLU A 105 9.75 7.44 1.73
N ASP A 106 10.18 8.24 0.75
CA ASP A 106 9.28 9.01 -0.11
C ASP A 106 8.46 8.10 -1.02
N PHE A 107 9.05 7.01 -1.51
CA PHE A 107 8.34 6.02 -2.30
C PHE A 107 7.25 5.33 -1.47
N SER A 108 7.57 4.88 -0.26
CA SER A 108 6.59 4.26 0.64
C SER A 108 5.44 5.21 0.96
N ARG A 109 5.72 6.47 1.30
CA ARG A 109 4.69 7.49 1.57
C ARG A 109 3.79 7.75 0.37
N LYS A 110 4.37 7.90 -0.83
CA LYS A 110 3.59 8.14 -2.05
C LYS A 110 2.83 6.90 -2.51
N ALA A 111 3.43 5.70 -2.37
CA ALA A 111 2.77 4.44 -2.70
C ALA A 111 1.59 4.13 -1.78
N ALA A 112 1.69 4.45 -0.48
CA ALA A 112 0.55 4.36 0.45
C ALA A 112 -0.60 5.31 0.08
N ALA A 113 -0.27 6.47 -0.52
CA ALA A 113 -1.26 7.41 -1.04
C ALA A 113 -1.84 7.00 -2.42
N MET A 114 -1.23 6.05 -3.13
CA MET A 114 -1.64 5.60 -4.47
C MET A 114 -2.69 4.47 -4.45
N ASN A 115 -3.79 4.65 -3.72
CA ASN A 115 -4.89 3.67 -3.69
C ASN A 115 -6.08 4.09 -4.59
N GLY A 116 -5.81 4.54 -5.82
CA GLY A 116 -6.84 5.02 -6.74
C GLY A 116 -6.66 4.52 -8.18
N PRO A 117 -7.77 4.30 -8.93
CA PRO A 117 -7.73 3.78 -10.30
C PRO A 117 -6.91 4.65 -11.26
N PHE A 118 -6.92 5.97 -11.03
CA PHE A 118 -6.19 6.95 -11.84
C PHE A 118 -5.07 7.65 -11.06
N ALA A 119 -4.63 7.07 -9.94
CA ALA A 119 -3.54 7.64 -9.15
C ALA A 119 -2.28 7.76 -10.02
N TRP A 120 -1.77 8.98 -10.14
CA TRP A 120 -0.54 9.28 -10.85
C TRP A 120 0.49 9.81 -9.87
N LEU A 121 1.69 9.23 -9.90
CA LEU A 121 2.75 9.63 -9.01
C LEU A 121 3.48 10.84 -9.61
N TRP A 122 3.05 12.05 -9.23
CA TRP A 122 3.81 13.29 -9.47
C TRP A 122 4.71 13.62 -8.27
#